data_AF-A0A4P5VJA0-F1
#
_entry.id   AF-A0A4P5VJA0-F1
#
_cell.length_a   1.000
_cell.length_b   1.000
_cell.length_c   1.000
_cell.angle_alpha   90.00
_cell.angle_beta   90.00
_cell.angle_gamma   90.00
#
_symmetry.space_group_name_H-M   'P 1'
#
loop_
_entity.id
_entity.type
_entity.pdbx_description
1 polymer ?
#
loop_
_entity_poly.entity_id
_entity_poly.type
_entity_poly.pdbx_seq_one_letter_code
_entity_poly.pdbx_strand_id
1 'polypeptide(L)'
;MTPSKRRPPAQVPEAPVAPEESIPLGSDEGLDGVDDLNFREAQTALELCLAQLQASDLEVEAMATLHRRAQAYVNHCVHLLEKVEQEVQIWDPERPEQPAQPYQP
;
A
#
# COMPACT_ATOMS: atom_id res chain seq x y z
N MET A 1 36.02 -46.44 37.17
CA MET A 1 35.62 -45.44 36.17
C MET A 1 34.43 -46.00 35.40
N THR A 2 33.33 -45.27 35.41
CA THR A 2 32.00 -45.57 34.81
C THR A 2 32.02 -45.41 33.28
N PRO A 3 30.91 -45.63 32.52
CA PRO A 3 30.09 -46.83 32.42
C PRO A 3 29.65 -47.17 30.95
N SER A 4 28.72 -48.14 30.84
CA SER A 4 27.57 -48.16 29.91
C SER A 4 27.68 -48.65 28.45
N LYS A 5 27.44 -49.96 28.31
CA LYS A 5 26.32 -50.60 27.58
C LYS A 5 25.76 -49.86 26.35
N ARG A 6 25.98 -50.42 25.16
CA ARG A 6 25.18 -50.17 23.95
C ARG A 6 24.17 -51.28 23.73
N ARG A 7 22.87 -50.98 23.80
CA ARG A 7 21.83 -51.49 22.86
C ARG A 7 20.49 -50.74 23.03
N PRO A 8 19.68 -50.65 21.95
CA PRO A 8 18.64 -49.65 21.66
C PRO A 8 17.26 -50.12 22.19
N PRO A 9 16.15 -49.34 22.16
CA PRO A 9 15.41 -48.95 20.94
C PRO A 9 14.59 -47.64 21.11
N ALA A 10 13.61 -47.44 20.22
CA ALA A 10 12.42 -46.60 20.36
C ALA A 10 12.43 -45.22 19.66
N GLN A 11 11.71 -45.25 18.52
CA GLN A 11 10.84 -44.20 17.99
C GLN A 11 10.36 -43.20 19.06
N VAL A 12 10.49 -41.91 18.77
CA VAL A 12 9.89 -40.81 19.57
C VAL A 12 8.76 -40.18 18.74
N PRO A 13 7.55 -40.03 19.29
CA PRO A 13 6.40 -39.47 18.59
C PRO A 13 6.29 -37.95 18.74
N GLU A 14 5.68 -37.33 17.71
CA GLU A 14 4.80 -36.15 17.68
C GLU A 14 5.05 -34.98 18.67
N ALA A 15 5.44 -33.83 18.11
CA ALA A 15 5.06 -32.53 18.64
C ALA A 15 4.06 -31.89 17.65
N PRO A 16 2.91 -31.35 18.11
CA PRO A 16 1.95 -30.73 17.21
C PRO A 16 2.59 -29.46 16.63
N VAL A 17 2.76 -29.44 15.31
CA VAL A 17 2.96 -28.18 14.60
C VAL A 17 1.70 -27.35 14.84
N ALA A 18 1.85 -26.28 15.64
CA ALA A 18 0.81 -25.27 15.75
C ALA A 18 0.43 -24.85 14.32
N PRO A 19 -0.86 -24.63 14.02
CA PRO A 19 -1.21 -24.03 12.75
C PRO A 19 -0.41 -22.73 12.64
N GLU A 20 0.35 -22.58 11.56
CA GLU A 20 0.83 -21.28 11.12
C GLU A 20 -0.41 -20.39 11.07
N GLU A 21 -0.62 -19.65 12.15
CA GLU A 21 -1.47 -18.47 12.15
C GLU A 21 -0.83 -17.61 11.07
N SER A 22 -1.46 -17.67 9.90
CA SER A 22 -1.09 -16.91 8.74
C SER A 22 -1.13 -15.48 9.22
N ILE A 23 0.03 -14.92 9.56
CA ILE A 23 0.14 -13.53 9.97
C ILE A 23 -0.53 -12.77 8.82
N PRO A 24 -1.69 -12.13 9.03
CA PRO A 24 -2.31 -11.38 7.97
C PRO A 24 -1.28 -10.32 7.62
N LEU A 25 -0.68 -10.48 6.43
CA LEU A 25 0.22 -9.51 5.84
C LEU A 25 -0.54 -8.19 5.91
N GLY A 26 -0.05 -7.28 6.76
CA GLY A 26 -0.83 -6.22 7.38
C GLY A 26 -1.89 -5.67 6.46
N SER A 27 -3.15 -5.78 6.91
CA SER A 27 -4.31 -5.33 6.18
C SER A 27 -4.04 -3.95 5.60
N ASP A 28 -4.36 -3.80 4.33
CA ASP A 28 -4.33 -2.55 3.57
C ASP A 28 -5.42 -1.55 4.06
N GLU A 29 -5.79 -1.60 5.34
CA GLU A 29 -6.87 -0.87 6.01
C GLU A 29 -6.68 0.66 5.99
N GLY A 30 -5.61 1.17 5.37
CA GLY A 30 -5.29 2.59 5.25
C GLY A 30 -5.36 3.16 3.84
N LEU A 31 -5.61 2.33 2.82
CA LEU A 31 -5.72 2.77 1.41
C LEU A 31 -7.17 2.80 0.91
N ASP A 32 -8.11 2.27 1.69
CA ASP A 32 -9.54 2.33 1.36
C ASP A 32 -9.99 3.80 1.17
N GLY A 33 -10.58 4.08 0.01
CA GLY A 33 -11.12 5.39 -0.34
C GLY A 33 -10.12 6.40 -0.90
N VAL A 34 -8.88 6.01 -1.21
CA VAL A 34 -7.93 6.90 -1.92
C VAL A 34 -8.49 7.30 -3.29
N ASP A 35 -9.09 6.35 -4.02
CA ASP A 35 -9.61 6.56 -5.38
C ASP A 35 -10.79 7.55 -5.43
N ASP A 36 -11.52 7.72 -4.33
CA ASP A 36 -12.68 8.62 -4.24
C ASP A 36 -12.28 10.09 -3.98
N LEU A 37 -11.01 10.34 -3.64
CA LEU A 37 -10.54 11.68 -3.30
C LEU A 37 -10.39 12.53 -4.56
N ASN A 38 -10.76 13.81 -4.47
CA ASN A 38 -10.34 14.78 -5.47
C ASN A 38 -8.86 15.16 -5.28
N PHE A 39 -8.27 15.82 -6.28
CA PHE A 39 -6.85 16.17 -6.29
C PHE A 39 -6.41 16.92 -5.02
N ARG A 40 -7.23 17.87 -4.55
CA ARG A 40 -6.88 18.70 -3.38
C ARG A 40 -6.94 17.91 -2.08
N GLU A 41 -7.90 17.01 -1.96
CA GLU A 41 -8.02 16.11 -0.82
C GLU A 41 -6.86 15.13 -0.77
N ALA A 42 -6.53 14.51 -1.90
CA ALA A 42 -5.39 13.60 -2.03
C ALA A 42 -4.06 14.30 -1.72
N GLN A 43 -3.86 15.53 -2.23
CA GLN A 43 -2.69 16.34 -1.91
C GLN A 43 -2.61 16.67 -0.41
N THR A 44 -3.71 17.08 0.21
CA THR A 44 -3.74 17.40 1.64
C THR A 44 -3.42 16.16 2.48
N ALA A 45 -3.98 15.01 2.12
CA ALA A 45 -3.71 13.74 2.80
C ALA A 45 -2.25 13.29 2.65
N LEU A 46 -1.65 13.53 1.47
CA LEU A 46 -0.22 13.31 1.23
C LEU A 46 0.64 14.21 2.14
N GLU A 47 0.36 15.51 2.18
CA GLU A 47 1.09 16.46 3.02
C GLU A 47 1.05 16.06 4.51
N LEU A 48 -0.11 15.59 4.99
CA LEU A 48 -0.27 15.05 6.34
C LEU A 48 0.56 13.78 6.56
N CYS A 49 0.62 12.87 5.58
CA CYS A 49 1.45 11.67 5.69
C CYS A 49 2.94 12.02 5.71
N LEU A 50 3.37 12.99 4.90
CA LEU A 50 4.76 13.46 4.89
C LEU A 50 5.14 14.13 6.20
N ALA A 51 4.26 14.96 6.78
CA ALA A 51 4.49 15.57 8.08
C ALA A 51 4.67 14.52 9.19
N GLN A 52 3.87 13.44 9.16
CA GLN A 52 4.01 12.33 10.10
C GLN A 52 5.30 11.54 9.88
N LEU A 53 5.69 11.27 8.62
CA LEU A 53 6.96 10.62 8.29
C LEU A 53 8.20 11.41 8.75
N GLN A 54 8.07 12.73 8.83
CA GLN A 54 9.12 13.63 9.29
C GLN A 54 9.16 13.80 10.81
N ALA A 55 8.26 13.17 11.56
CA ALA A 55 8.24 13.24 13.01
C ALA A 55 9.48 12.58 13.61
N SER A 56 10.01 13.21 14.67
CA SER A 56 11.28 12.80 15.30
C SER A 56 11.17 11.51 16.13
N ASP A 57 9.95 11.09 16.47
CA ASP A 57 9.61 10.01 17.38
C ASP A 57 8.85 8.86 16.70
N LEU A 58 8.97 8.74 15.38
CA LEU A 58 8.20 7.79 14.60
C LEU A 58 8.68 6.34 14.78
N GLU A 59 7.74 5.44 15.09
CA GLU A 59 8.00 4.01 15.17
C GLU A 59 8.28 3.41 13.77
N VAL A 60 9.26 2.51 13.68
CA VAL A 60 9.74 1.93 12.40
C VAL A 60 8.62 1.20 11.65
N GLU A 61 7.72 0.51 12.36
CA GLU A 61 6.56 -0.15 11.76
C GLU A 61 5.56 0.85 11.17
N ALA A 62 5.35 1.97 11.86
CA ALA A 62 4.52 3.08 11.38
C ALA A 62 5.15 3.77 10.15
N MET A 63 6.49 3.83 10.04
CA MET A 63 7.17 4.38 8.86
C MET A 63 6.78 3.64 7.57
N ALA A 64 6.80 2.30 7.59
CA ALA A 64 6.49 1.51 6.39
C ALA A 64 5.03 1.68 5.95
N THR A 65 4.10 1.76 6.91
CA THR A 65 2.68 1.98 6.65
C THR A 65 2.41 3.40 6.13
N LEU A 66 2.98 4.43 6.77
CA LEU A 66 2.87 5.81 6.30
C LEU A 66 3.49 6.01 4.91
N HIS A 67 4.61 5.33 4.63
CA HIS A 67 5.26 5.39 3.33
C HIS A 67 4.38 4.78 2.23
N ARG A 68 3.80 3.59 2.45
CA ARG A 68 2.85 2.98 1.49
C ARG A 68 1.65 3.89 1.24
N ARG A 69 1.12 4.50 2.30
CA ARG A 69 0.01 5.44 2.20
C ARG A 69 0.37 6.71 1.41
N ALA A 70 1.55 7.28 1.65
CA ALA A 70 2.06 8.40 0.88
C ALA A 70 2.23 8.04 -0.60
N GLN A 71 2.72 6.84 -0.91
CA GLN A 71 2.82 6.36 -2.30
C GLN A 71 1.44 6.26 -2.96
N ALA A 72 0.44 5.73 -2.27
CA ALA A 72 -0.93 5.65 -2.80
C ALA A 72 -1.49 7.03 -3.13
N TYR A 73 -1.34 8.02 -2.23
CA TYR A 73 -1.79 9.39 -2.51
C TYR A 73 -1.04 10.04 -3.66
N VAL A 74 0.27 9.83 -3.79
CA VAL A 74 1.04 10.34 -4.94
C VAL A 74 0.55 9.73 -6.24
N ASN A 75 0.38 8.40 -6.29
CA ASN A 75 -0.09 7.70 -7.48
C ASN A 75 -1.47 8.20 -7.92
N HIS A 76 -2.37 8.43 -6.97
CA HIS A 76 -3.69 8.98 -7.26
C HIS A 76 -3.63 10.42 -7.78
N CYS A 77 -2.82 11.28 -7.16
CA CYS A 77 -2.59 12.65 -7.65
C CYS A 77 -2.08 12.64 -9.10
N VAL A 78 -1.11 11.78 -9.42
CA VAL A 78 -0.58 11.63 -10.79
C VAL A 78 -1.68 11.19 -11.75
N HIS A 79 -2.47 10.17 -11.37
CA HIS A 79 -3.57 9.68 -12.20
C HIS A 79 -4.60 10.77 -12.54
N LEU A 80 -4.98 11.60 -11.56
CA LEU A 80 -5.88 12.72 -11.78
C LEU A 80 -5.29 13.78 -12.72
N LEU A 81 -3.98 14.06 -12.60
CA LEU A 81 -3.30 15.00 -13.49
C LEU A 81 -3.20 14.46 -14.91
N GLU A 82 -2.90 13.18 -15.09
CA GLU A 82 -2.87 12.52 -16.40
C GLU A 82 -4.24 12.58 -17.09
N LYS A 83 -5.32 12.39 -16.32
CA LYS A 83 -6.68 12.53 -16.83
C LYS A 83 -6.97 13.96 -17.32
N VAL A 84 -6.61 14.96 -16.53
CA VAL A 84 -6.77 16.37 -16.91
C VAL A 84 -5.89 16.72 -18.12
N GLU A 85 -4.66 16.21 -18.17
CA GLU A 85 -3.78 16.37 -19.33
C GLU A 85 -4.45 15.82 -20.59
N GLN A 86 -4.99 14.60 -20.52
CA GLN A 86 -5.70 14.00 -21.65
C GLN A 86 -6.91 14.84 -22.05
N GLU A 87 -7.72 15.29 -21.10
CA GLU A 87 -8.88 16.16 -21.34
C GLU A 87 -8.48 17.46 -22.05
N VAL A 88 -7.38 18.10 -21.62
CA VAL A 88 -6.86 19.32 -22.25
C VAL A 88 -6.31 19.06 -23.65
N GLN A 89 -5.64 17.93 -23.88
CA GLN A 89 -5.08 17.58 -25.19
C GLN A 89 -6.17 17.40 -26.27
N ILE A 90 -7.34 16.88 -25.88
CA ILE A 90 -8.47 16.65 -26.79
C ILE A 90 -9.52 17.78 -26.73
N TRP A 91 -9.26 18.83 -25.95
CA TRP A 91 -10.15 19.98 -25.83
C TRP A 91 -10.05 20.90 -27.05
N ASP A 92 -11.20 21.19 -27.67
CA ASP A 92 -11.33 22.14 -28.77
C ASP A 92 -11.87 23.48 -28.25
N PRO A 93 -11.08 24.57 -28.27
CA PRO A 93 -11.51 25.87 -27.79
C PRO A 93 -12.63 26.51 -28.65
N GLU A 94 -12.78 26.11 -29.91
CA GLU A 94 -13.88 26.58 -30.77
C GLU A 94 -15.19 25.81 -30.50
N ARG A 95 -15.13 24.76 -29.68
CA ARG A 95 -16.28 23.95 -29.32
C ARG A 95 -16.22 23.45 -27.87
N PRO A 96 -16.30 24.36 -26.89
CA PRO A 96 -16.10 24.06 -25.47
C PRO A 96 -17.16 23.12 -24.86
N GLU A 97 -18.30 22.97 -25.53
CA GLU A 97 -19.41 22.12 -25.11
C GLU A 97 -19.40 20.69 -25.68
N GLN A 98 -18.40 20.35 -26.52
CA GLN A 98 -18.16 18.96 -26.87
C GLN A 98 -17.29 18.30 -25.79
N PRO A 99 -17.79 17.25 -25.11
CA PRO A 99 -16.96 16.50 -24.18
C PRO A 99 -15.81 15.89 -24.93
N ALA A 100 -14.62 16.07 -24.37
CA ALA A 100 -13.37 15.40 -24.67
C ALA A 100 -13.61 13.90 -24.96
N GLN A 101 -13.71 13.50 -26.23
CA GLN A 101 -13.90 12.08 -26.61
C GLN A 101 -12.55 11.38 -26.67
N PRO A 102 -12.32 10.30 -25.90
CA PRO A 102 -11.08 9.54 -25.97
C PRO A 102 -10.82 9.05 -27.39
N TYR A 103 -9.60 9.22 -27.90
CA TYR A 103 -9.21 8.71 -29.21
C TYR A 103 -9.36 7.18 -29.24
N GLN A 104 -10.25 6.67 -30.08
CA GLN A 104 -10.44 5.25 -30.35
C GLN A 104 -9.77 4.93 -31.70
N PRO A 105 -8.71 4.10 -31.72
CA PRO A 105 -7.99 3.76 -32.96
C PRO A 105 -8.81 2.90 -33.92
#